data_AF-A0A0K1P0H2-F1
#
_entry.id   AF-A0A0K1P0H2-F1
#
_cell.length_a   1.000
_cell.length_b   1.000
_cell.length_c   1.000
_cell.angle_alpha   90.00
_cell.angle_beta   90.00
_cell.angle_gamma   90.00
#
_symmetry.space_group_name_H-M   'P 1'
#
loop_
_entity.id
_entity.type
_entity.pdbx_description
1 polymer ?
#
loop_
_entity_poly.entity_id
_entity_poly.type
_entity_poly.pdbx_seq_one_letter_code
_entity_poly.pdbx_strand_id
1 'polypeptide(L)'
;QTISIAKAGITTVLNSRTSVLAAANPPSGRYDDLKTAQDNIDLQTTILSRFDLIFIVKDIRMYSQDKIIASHVIKVHASAHASSGDSKVSKEENWLRRYIHYCRTECHPRLSETASKKLQTEYVSIRQNMRQQANETGEAAAIPITVRQLEAIIRLSEALAKMRLSHVATDEHVKEAIRLFNVSTMDAARSGINHQINLTPEMAQAEVQVKRRVGIGS
;
A
#
# COMPACT_ATOMS: atom_id res chain seq x y z
N GLN A 1 8.60 -19.18 -6.84
CA GLN A 1 9.17 -18.54 -5.63
C GLN A 1 10.03 -19.58 -4.94
N THR A 2 11.33 -19.58 -5.27
CA THR A 2 12.30 -20.60 -4.84
C THR A 2 13.65 -19.93 -4.56
N ILE A 3 14.43 -20.50 -3.65
CA ILE A 3 15.80 -20.07 -3.37
C ILE A 3 16.75 -21.15 -3.89
N SER A 4 17.63 -20.79 -4.82
CA SER A 4 18.71 -21.65 -5.30
C SER A 4 19.97 -21.41 -4.48
N ILE A 5 20.50 -22.46 -3.86
CA ILE A 5 21.71 -22.42 -3.08
C ILE A 5 22.77 -23.25 -3.80
N ALA A 6 23.89 -22.62 -4.14
CA ALA A 6 25.09 -23.27 -4.69
C ALA A 6 26.27 -22.94 -3.78
N LYS A 7 26.55 -23.79 -2.79
CA LYS A 7 27.64 -23.57 -1.82
C LYS A 7 28.18 -24.91 -1.31
N ALA A 8 29.50 -24.98 -1.10
CA ALA A 8 30.19 -26.16 -0.59
C ALA A 8 29.89 -27.47 -1.36
N GLY A 9 29.81 -27.38 -2.70
CA GLY A 9 29.51 -28.53 -3.56
C GLY A 9 28.04 -28.96 -3.58
N ILE A 10 27.18 -28.32 -2.79
CA ILE A 10 25.73 -28.60 -2.77
C ILE A 10 25.04 -27.56 -3.66
N THR A 11 24.36 -28.06 -4.70
CA THR A 11 23.46 -27.26 -5.54
C THR A 11 22.04 -27.76 -5.32
N THR A 12 21.20 -26.97 -4.66
CA THR A 12 19.81 -27.34 -4.35
C THR A 12 18.87 -26.16 -4.53
N VAL A 13 17.60 -26.45 -4.81
CA VAL A 13 16.54 -25.47 -4.96
C VAL A 13 15.47 -25.73 -3.90
N LEU A 14 15.27 -24.77 -3.01
CA LEU A 14 14.31 -24.85 -1.91
C LEU A 14 13.08 -23.98 -2.19
N ASN A 15 11.91 -24.44 -1.74
CA ASN A 15 10.68 -23.67 -1.81
C ASN A 15 10.70 -22.55 -0.75
N SER A 16 10.32 -21.33 -1.14
CA SER A 16 10.37 -20.14 -0.29
C SER A 16 9.08 -19.32 -0.35
N ARG A 17 7.94 -19.99 -0.58
CA ARG A 17 6.62 -19.35 -0.65
C ARG A 17 6.20 -18.84 0.74
N THR A 18 6.37 -17.54 0.97
CA THR A 18 5.90 -16.86 2.18
C THR A 18 5.34 -15.48 1.83
N SER A 19 4.41 -15.00 2.64
CA SER A 19 3.94 -13.61 2.58
C SER A 19 4.89 -12.74 3.40
N VAL A 20 5.25 -11.57 2.88
CA VAL A 20 6.15 -10.63 3.56
C VAL A 20 5.34 -9.46 4.08
N LEU A 21 5.47 -9.17 5.37
CA LEU A 21 5.04 -7.92 5.99
C LEU A 21 6.31 -7.18 6.42
N ALA A 22 6.46 -5.94 5.98
CA ALA A 22 7.58 -5.08 6.33
C ALA A 22 7.06 -3.79 6.94
N ALA A 23 7.73 -3.33 7.99
CA ALA A 23 7.57 -2.01 8.57
C ALA A 23 8.94 -1.33 8.54
N ALA A 24 8.99 -0.11 8.03
CA ALA A 24 10.21 0.68 7.90
C ALA A 24 9.93 2.12 8.33
N ASN A 25 10.93 2.75 8.95
CA ASN A 25 10.88 4.15 9.30
C ASN A 25 11.61 4.97 8.22
N PRO A 26 11.18 6.21 7.95
CA PRO A 26 11.92 7.13 7.09
C PRO A 26 13.35 7.38 7.64
N PRO A 27 14.34 7.63 6.78
CA PRO A 27 15.73 7.83 7.19
C PRO A 27 15.92 9.03 8.14
N SER A 28 15.09 10.07 7.99
CA SER A 28 15.05 11.24 8.88
C SER A 28 14.27 11.01 10.19
N GLY A 29 13.73 9.81 10.42
CA GLY A 29 12.87 9.49 11.57
C GLY A 29 11.45 10.08 11.50
N ARG A 30 11.22 11.04 10.60
CA ARG A 30 9.89 11.61 10.28
C ARG A 30 9.74 11.67 8.77
N TYR A 31 8.50 11.48 8.31
CA TYR A 31 8.13 11.65 6.91
C TYR A 31 8.15 13.14 6.57
N ASP A 32 8.86 13.50 5.49
CA ASP A 32 9.00 14.87 5.03
C ASP A 32 8.14 15.08 3.76
N ASP A 33 7.09 15.88 3.87
CA ASP A 33 6.15 16.13 2.77
C ASP A 33 6.75 16.95 1.61
N LEU A 34 7.92 17.57 1.82
CA LEU A 34 8.63 18.33 0.79
C LEU A 34 9.53 17.46 -0.08
N LYS A 35 9.79 16.22 0.33
CA LYS A 35 10.63 15.27 -0.39
C LYS A 35 9.80 14.22 -1.09
N THR A 36 10.28 13.73 -2.23
CA THR A 36 9.57 12.68 -2.97
C THR A 36 9.36 11.41 -2.12
N ALA A 37 8.38 10.59 -2.48
CA ALA A 37 8.16 9.30 -1.83
C ALA A 37 9.42 8.42 -1.83
N GLN A 38 10.20 8.50 -2.91
CA GLN A 38 11.43 7.73 -3.09
C GLN A 38 12.56 8.21 -2.16
N ASP A 39 12.62 9.51 -1.86
CA ASP A 39 13.63 10.04 -0.93
C ASP A 39 13.24 9.81 0.53
N ASN A 40 11.93 9.76 0.81
CA ASN A 40 11.40 9.41 2.13
C ASN A 40 11.52 7.92 2.47
N ILE A 41 11.64 7.06 1.45
CA ILE A 41 11.71 5.62 1.62
C ILE A 41 13.08 5.16 1.12
N ASP A 42 13.96 4.76 2.04
CA ASP A 42 15.32 4.26 1.72
C ASP A 42 15.28 2.83 1.12
N LEU A 43 14.50 2.65 0.04
CA LEU A 43 14.37 1.41 -0.71
C LEU A 43 14.41 1.72 -2.20
N GLN A 44 15.13 0.87 -2.93
CA GLN A 44 15.14 0.94 -4.39
C GLN A 44 13.74 0.72 -4.97
N THR A 45 13.43 1.43 -6.06
CA THR A 45 12.19 1.27 -6.83
C THR A 45 11.95 -0.19 -7.27
N THR A 46 13.02 -0.95 -7.50
CA THR A 46 12.93 -2.38 -7.81
C THR A 46 12.34 -3.20 -6.67
N ILE A 47 12.66 -2.88 -5.41
CA ILE A 47 12.11 -3.53 -4.22
C ILE A 47 10.70 -3.04 -3.96
N LEU A 48 10.45 -1.73 -4.05
CA LEU A 48 9.10 -1.17 -3.90
C LEU A 48 8.10 -1.76 -4.89
N SER A 49 8.54 -1.98 -6.14
CA SER A 49 7.71 -2.63 -7.15
C SER A 49 7.32 -4.07 -6.83
N ARG A 50 7.93 -4.72 -5.82
CA ARG A 50 7.61 -6.09 -5.39
C ARG A 50 6.55 -6.13 -4.28
N PHE A 51 6.25 -5.00 -3.65
CA PHE A 51 5.18 -4.90 -2.68
C PHE A 51 3.85 -4.62 -3.40
N ASP A 52 2.82 -5.35 -2.98
CA ASP A 52 1.46 -5.26 -3.54
C ASP A 52 0.72 -4.03 -2.97
N LEU A 53 0.90 -3.76 -1.68
CA LEU A 53 0.31 -2.64 -0.97
C LEU A 53 1.39 -1.94 -0.14
N ILE A 54 1.49 -0.62 -0.28
CA ILE A 54 2.38 0.21 0.51
C ILE A 54 1.52 1.25 1.23
N PHE A 55 1.54 1.24 2.56
CA PHE A 55 0.81 2.19 3.37
C PHE A 55 1.78 3.17 4.03
N ILE A 56 1.60 4.46 3.76
CA ILE A 56 2.34 5.52 4.44
C ILE A 56 1.51 5.94 5.66
N VAL A 57 2.04 5.67 6.85
CA VAL A 57 1.41 6.07 8.11
C VAL A 57 2.09 7.35 8.57
N LYS A 58 1.39 8.49 8.46
CA LYS A 58 1.86 9.79 8.92
C LYS A 58 1.33 10.10 10.31
N ASP A 59 2.21 10.65 11.14
CA ASP A 59 1.90 11.08 12.49
C ASP A 59 1.46 12.56 12.47
N ILE A 60 0.18 12.79 12.17
CA ILE A 60 -0.41 14.13 12.09
C ILE A 60 -0.92 14.53 13.48
N ARG A 61 -0.47 15.69 13.98
CA ARG A 61 -0.82 16.18 15.31
C ARG A 61 -2.16 16.90 15.28
N MET A 62 -3.20 16.24 15.79
CA MET A 62 -4.55 16.78 15.84
C MET A 62 -5.15 16.58 17.24
N TYR A 63 -5.43 17.68 17.94
CA TYR A 63 -5.87 17.65 19.34
C TYR A 63 -7.07 16.73 19.60
N SER A 64 -8.07 16.75 18.71
CA SER A 64 -9.27 15.91 18.83
C SER A 64 -8.96 14.42 18.71
N GLN A 65 -8.15 14.02 17.72
CA GLN A 65 -7.74 12.61 17.52
C GLN A 65 -6.81 12.15 18.64
N ASP A 66 -5.83 12.97 19.02
CA ASP A 66 -4.89 12.67 20.10
C ASP A 66 -5.62 12.44 21.43
N LYS A 67 -6.67 13.24 21.72
CA LYS A 67 -7.52 13.05 22.90
C LYS A 67 -8.27 11.71 22.89
N ILE A 68 -8.80 11.30 21.74
CA ILE A 68 -9.51 10.01 21.58
C ILE A 68 -8.53 8.86 21.80
N ILE A 69 -7.36 8.91 21.16
CA ILE A 69 -6.31 7.89 21.28
C ILE A 69 -5.83 7.80 22.72
N ALA A 70 -5.49 8.93 23.35
CA ALA A 70 -5.05 8.97 24.74
C ALA A 70 -6.10 8.41 25.69
N SER A 71 -7.38 8.78 25.52
CA SER A 71 -8.47 8.23 26.33
C SER A 71 -8.60 6.71 26.18
N HIS A 72 -8.46 6.19 24.96
CA HIS A 72 -8.49 4.75 24.71
C HIS A 72 -7.31 4.03 25.36
N VAL A 73 -6.08 4.54 25.20
CA VAL A 73 -4.87 3.95 25.78
C VAL A 73 -4.95 3.92 27.31
N ILE A 74 -5.39 5.02 27.94
CA ILE A 74 -5.58 5.08 29.41
C ILE A 74 -6.60 4.04 29.86
N LYS A 75 -7.73 3.89 29.13
CA LYS A 75 -8.75 2.87 29.44
C LYS A 75 -8.19 1.45 29.38
N VAL A 76 -7.40 1.14 28.34
CA VAL A 76 -6.77 -0.19 28.18
C VAL A 76 -5.79 -0.46 29.32
N HIS A 77 -4.95 0.51 29.71
CA HIS A 77 -4.03 0.32 30.83
C HIS A 77 -4.75 0.22 32.19
N ALA A 78 -5.84 0.96 32.38
CA ALA A 78 -6.66 0.87 33.58
C ALA A 78 -7.41 -0.47 33.67
N SER A 79 -7.86 -1.04 32.54
CA SER A 79 -8.54 -2.34 32.49
C SER A 79 -7.60 -3.54 32.38
N ALA A 80 -6.30 -3.33 32.09
CA ALA A 80 -5.30 -4.40 31.98
C ALA A 80 -5.14 -5.22 33.29
N HIS A 81 -5.44 -4.62 34.44
CA HIS A 81 -5.40 -5.31 35.73
C HIS A 81 -6.73 -6.03 36.08
N ALA A 82 -7.81 -5.75 35.33
CA ALA A 82 -9.14 -6.34 35.53
C ALA A 82 -9.47 -7.47 34.53
N SER A 83 -8.64 -7.66 33.49
CA SER A 83 -8.94 -8.51 32.32
C SER A 83 -8.22 -9.86 32.30
N SER A 84 -7.58 -10.27 33.40
CA SER A 84 -6.95 -11.60 33.57
C SER A 84 -7.91 -12.80 33.50
N GLY A 85 -9.21 -12.57 33.21
CA GLY A 85 -10.25 -13.61 33.14
C GLY A 85 -11.16 -13.55 31.92
N ASP A 86 -10.85 -12.77 30.87
CA ASP A 86 -11.80 -12.56 29.77
C ASP A 86 -11.75 -13.67 28.70
N SER A 87 -12.38 -14.80 29.07
CA SER A 87 -12.49 -16.02 28.25
C SER A 87 -13.15 -15.81 26.88
N LYS A 88 -13.90 -14.70 26.70
CA LYS A 88 -14.54 -14.35 25.43
C LYS A 88 -13.55 -13.92 24.35
N VAL A 89 -12.57 -13.07 24.71
CA VAL A 89 -11.55 -12.57 23.76
C VAL A 89 -10.72 -13.74 23.20
N SER A 90 -10.30 -14.65 24.07
CA SER A 90 -9.59 -15.88 23.67
C SER A 90 -10.45 -16.80 22.79
N LYS A 91 -11.76 -16.92 23.08
CA LYS A 91 -12.67 -17.76 22.27
C LYS A 91 -12.90 -17.20 20.86
N GLU A 92 -13.08 -15.89 20.75
CA GLU A 92 -13.23 -15.18 19.47
C GLU A 92 -11.95 -15.21 18.64
N GLU A 93 -10.79 -14.99 19.27
CA GLU A 93 -9.48 -15.10 18.61
C GLU A 93 -9.26 -16.51 18.06
N ASN A 94 -9.56 -17.53 18.85
CA ASN A 94 -9.46 -18.93 18.42
C ASN A 94 -10.43 -19.27 17.29
N TRP A 95 -11.64 -18.68 17.27
CA TRP A 95 -12.58 -18.84 16.17
C TRP A 95 -12.06 -18.18 14.89
N LEU A 96 -11.55 -16.94 14.96
CA LEU A 96 -11.02 -16.23 13.80
C LEU A 96 -9.83 -16.96 13.17
N ARG A 97 -8.90 -17.48 14.00
CA ARG A 97 -7.79 -18.31 13.53
C ARG A 97 -8.28 -19.55 12.76
N ARG A 98 -9.29 -20.25 13.30
CA ARG A 98 -9.91 -21.40 12.62
C ARG A 98 -10.64 -20.99 11.34
N TYR A 99 -11.34 -19.87 11.35
CA TYR A 99 -12.04 -19.33 10.18
C TYR A 99 -11.06 -19.01 9.04
N ILE A 100 -9.96 -18.32 9.34
CA ILE A 100 -8.91 -18.03 8.35
C ILE A 100 -8.31 -19.34 7.82
N HIS A 101 -8.03 -20.31 8.69
CA HIS A 101 -7.51 -21.61 8.27
C HIS A 101 -8.48 -22.35 7.32
N TYR A 102 -9.77 -22.34 7.65
CA TYR A 102 -10.83 -22.92 6.82
C TYR A 102 -10.94 -22.21 5.45
N CYS A 103 -10.97 -20.88 5.43
CA CYS A 103 -10.97 -20.12 4.19
C CYS A 103 -9.72 -20.40 3.34
N ARG A 104 -8.55 -20.64 3.97
CA ARG A 104 -7.29 -20.96 3.28
C ARG A 104 -7.32 -22.31 2.59
N THR A 105 -7.92 -23.31 3.21
CA THR A 105 -7.95 -24.72 2.77
C THR A 105 -9.08 -24.99 1.78
N GLU A 106 -10.29 -24.51 2.04
CA GLU A 106 -11.48 -24.90 1.25
C GLU A 106 -11.81 -23.92 0.12
N CYS A 107 -11.51 -22.63 0.29
CA CYS A 107 -11.96 -21.60 -0.65
C CYS A 107 -10.85 -21.15 -1.61
N HIS A 108 -10.98 -21.48 -2.89
CA HIS A 108 -10.08 -21.05 -3.96
C HIS A 108 -10.83 -20.22 -5.01
N PRO A 109 -11.06 -18.92 -4.75
CA PRO A 109 -11.83 -18.08 -5.65
C PRO A 109 -11.18 -17.91 -7.02
N ARG A 110 -12.02 -17.73 -8.04
CA ARG A 110 -11.63 -17.37 -9.40
C ARG A 110 -12.35 -16.12 -9.87
N LEU A 111 -11.68 -15.32 -10.69
CA LEU A 111 -12.23 -14.09 -11.23
C LEU A 111 -13.39 -14.40 -12.19
N SER A 112 -14.51 -13.70 -12.05
CA SER A 112 -15.59 -13.77 -13.05
C SER A 112 -15.16 -13.10 -14.35
N GLU A 113 -15.82 -13.44 -15.46
CA GLU A 113 -15.53 -12.81 -16.76
C GLU A 113 -15.84 -11.31 -16.75
N THR A 114 -16.92 -10.90 -16.06
CA THR A 114 -17.30 -9.50 -15.86
C THR A 114 -16.22 -8.74 -15.09
N ALA A 115 -15.71 -9.34 -14.01
CA ALA A 115 -14.68 -8.76 -13.16
C ALA A 115 -13.35 -8.64 -13.91
N SER A 116 -13.04 -9.62 -14.74
CA SER A 116 -11.86 -9.64 -15.61
C SER A 116 -11.87 -8.48 -16.62
N LYS A 117 -13.00 -8.27 -17.30
CA LYS A 117 -13.17 -7.16 -18.26
C LYS A 117 -13.04 -5.81 -17.55
N LYS A 118 -13.68 -5.65 -16.39
CA LYS A 118 -13.59 -4.43 -15.59
C LYS A 118 -12.16 -4.12 -15.16
N LEU A 119 -11.45 -5.13 -14.64
CA LEU A 119 -10.07 -5.01 -14.19
C LEU A 119 -9.11 -4.60 -15.32
N GLN A 120 -9.30 -5.13 -16.54
CA GLN A 120 -8.54 -4.71 -17.72
C GLN A 120 -8.74 -3.23 -18.03
N THR A 121 -10.00 -2.76 -18.10
CA THR A 121 -10.33 -1.36 -18.39
C THR A 121 -9.73 -0.41 -17.35
N GLU A 122 -9.88 -0.72 -16.06
CA GLU A 122 -9.37 0.12 -14.97
C GLU A 122 -7.84 0.16 -14.95
N TYR A 123 -7.17 -0.98 -15.17
CA TYR A 123 -5.70 -1.03 -15.21
C TYR A 123 -5.12 -0.19 -16.35
N VAL A 124 -5.72 -0.26 -17.54
CA VAL A 124 -5.31 0.56 -18.69
C VAL A 124 -5.52 2.04 -18.39
N SER A 125 -6.65 2.40 -17.78
CA SER A 125 -6.94 3.78 -17.37
C SER A 125 -5.91 4.31 -16.38
N ILE A 126 -5.59 3.55 -15.32
CA ILE A 126 -4.58 3.91 -14.32
C ILE A 126 -3.22 4.17 -14.98
N ARG A 127 -2.80 3.30 -15.91
CA ARG A 127 -1.52 3.45 -16.62
C ARG A 127 -1.51 4.66 -17.56
N GLN A 128 -2.63 4.95 -18.22
CA GLN A 128 -2.77 6.12 -19.09
C GLN A 128 -2.70 7.42 -18.29
N ASN A 129 -3.42 7.49 -17.17
CA ASN A 129 -3.43 8.66 -16.28
C ASN A 129 -2.02 8.96 -15.74
N MET A 130 -1.27 7.94 -15.32
CA MET A 130 0.11 8.12 -14.84
C MET A 130 1.06 8.60 -15.94
N ARG A 131 0.87 8.13 -17.18
CA ARG A 131 1.68 8.58 -18.32
C ARG A 131 1.39 10.04 -18.68
N GLN A 132 0.13 10.45 -18.61
CA GLN A 132 -0.27 11.85 -18.81
C GLN A 132 0.36 12.75 -17.74
N GLN A 133 0.26 12.35 -16.47
CA GLN A 133 0.87 13.08 -15.36
C GLN A 133 2.39 13.22 -15.54
N ALA A 134 3.10 12.14 -15.89
CA ALA A 134 4.54 12.20 -16.12
C ALA A 134 4.94 13.12 -17.30
N ASN A 135 4.10 13.22 -18.33
CA ASN A 135 4.34 14.15 -19.45
C ASN A 135 4.10 15.61 -19.05
N GLU A 136 3.12 15.86 -18.17
CA GLU A 136 2.76 17.21 -17.72
C GLU A 136 3.75 17.77 -16.69
N THR A 137 4.17 16.96 -15.72
CA THR A 137 5.11 17.37 -14.67
C THR A 137 6.57 17.18 -15.09
N GLY A 138 6.84 16.38 -16.12
CA GLY A 138 8.19 16.01 -16.55
C GLY A 138 8.91 15.08 -15.57
N GLU A 139 8.24 14.65 -14.49
CA GLU A 139 8.80 13.79 -13.45
C GLU A 139 8.23 12.37 -13.55
N ALA A 140 9.13 11.39 -13.47
CA ALA A 140 8.72 9.99 -13.42
C ALA A 140 8.04 9.68 -12.08
N ALA A 141 6.97 8.88 -12.12
CA ALA A 141 6.32 8.41 -10.91
C ALA A 141 7.31 7.64 -10.02
N ALA A 142 7.33 7.96 -8.72
CA ALA A 142 8.21 7.33 -7.74
C ALA A 142 8.07 5.79 -7.69
N ILE A 143 6.88 5.26 -8.01
CA ILE A 143 6.61 3.82 -8.06
C ILE A 143 6.07 3.46 -9.45
N PRO A 144 6.81 2.67 -10.26
CA PRO A 144 6.35 2.29 -11.59
C PRO A 144 5.21 1.28 -11.53
N ILE A 145 4.14 1.53 -12.29
CA ILE A 145 3.02 0.59 -12.43
C ILE A 145 3.39 -0.49 -13.45
N THR A 146 3.64 -1.69 -12.96
CA THR A 146 4.04 -2.86 -13.76
C THR A 146 2.92 -3.91 -13.81
N VAL A 147 3.11 -4.97 -14.61
CA VAL A 147 2.20 -6.12 -14.64
C VAL A 147 2.10 -6.80 -13.27
N ARG A 148 3.12 -6.67 -12.41
CA ARG A 148 3.05 -7.20 -11.04
C ARG A 148 1.95 -6.53 -10.22
N GLN A 149 1.66 -5.25 -10.45
CA GLN A 149 0.57 -4.56 -9.77
C GLN A 149 -0.80 -5.03 -10.26
N LEU A 150 -0.90 -5.45 -11.53
CA LEU A 150 -2.10 -6.11 -12.02
C LEU A 150 -2.33 -7.45 -11.31
N GLU A 151 -1.28 -8.27 -11.19
CA GLU A 151 -1.34 -9.52 -10.42
C GLU A 151 -1.68 -9.28 -8.95
N ALA A 152 -1.18 -8.18 -8.35
CA ALA A 152 -1.51 -7.79 -6.98
C ALA A 152 -3.01 -7.50 -6.82
N ILE A 153 -3.61 -6.72 -7.73
CA ILE A 153 -5.05 -6.41 -7.70
C ILE A 153 -5.88 -7.69 -7.86
N ILE A 154 -5.45 -8.63 -8.71
CA ILE A 154 -6.10 -9.95 -8.84
C ILE A 154 -6.02 -10.72 -7.52
N ARG A 155 -4.82 -10.82 -6.91
CA ARG A 155 -4.64 -11.47 -5.61
C ARG A 155 -5.51 -10.85 -4.52
N LEU A 156 -5.63 -9.52 -4.49
CA LEU A 156 -6.48 -8.80 -3.54
C LEU A 156 -7.96 -9.09 -3.78
N SER A 157 -8.41 -9.10 -5.04
CA SER A 157 -9.79 -9.41 -5.40
C SER A 157 -10.17 -10.84 -4.98
N GLU A 158 -9.28 -11.80 -5.23
CA GLU A 158 -9.42 -13.19 -4.79
C GLU A 158 -9.41 -13.28 -3.26
N ALA A 159 -8.52 -12.57 -2.57
CA ALA A 159 -8.46 -12.56 -1.11
C ALA A 159 -9.75 -12.00 -0.48
N LEU A 160 -10.32 -10.94 -1.04
CA LEU A 160 -11.60 -10.36 -0.59
C LEU A 160 -12.76 -11.34 -0.78
N ALA A 161 -12.82 -12.04 -1.91
CA ALA A 161 -13.81 -13.09 -2.14
C ALA A 161 -13.64 -14.26 -1.16
N LYS A 162 -12.39 -14.65 -0.90
CA LYS A 162 -12.02 -15.72 0.05
C LYS A 162 -12.43 -15.40 1.48
N MET A 163 -12.32 -14.14 1.90
CA MET A 163 -12.78 -13.68 3.22
C MET A 163 -14.30 -13.84 3.40
N ARG A 164 -15.06 -13.73 2.31
CA ARG A 164 -16.52 -13.93 2.27
C ARG A 164 -16.93 -15.36 1.94
N LEU A 165 -15.98 -16.31 1.90
CA LEU A 165 -16.21 -17.71 1.49
C LEU A 165 -16.82 -17.86 0.09
N SER A 166 -16.64 -16.86 -0.78
CA SER A 166 -17.11 -16.93 -2.16
C SER A 166 -16.05 -17.60 -3.04
N HIS A 167 -16.46 -18.59 -3.83
CA HIS A 167 -15.62 -19.23 -4.85
C HIS A 167 -15.49 -18.39 -6.14
N VAL A 168 -16.20 -17.26 -6.24
CA VAL A 168 -16.14 -16.37 -7.41
C VAL A 168 -15.86 -14.93 -6.95
N ALA A 169 -14.80 -14.34 -7.51
CA ALA A 169 -14.48 -12.94 -7.33
C ALA A 169 -15.26 -12.11 -8.36
N THR A 170 -16.33 -11.48 -7.85
CA THR A 170 -17.20 -10.55 -8.59
C THR A 170 -16.59 -9.14 -8.75
N ASP A 171 -17.23 -8.32 -9.57
CA ASP A 171 -16.87 -6.93 -9.86
C ASP A 171 -16.75 -6.05 -8.60
N GLU A 172 -17.52 -6.36 -7.55
CA GLU A 172 -17.45 -5.65 -6.27
C GLU A 172 -16.09 -5.84 -5.58
N HIS A 173 -15.56 -7.06 -5.60
CA HIS A 173 -14.24 -7.35 -5.04
C HIS A 173 -13.14 -6.61 -5.81
N VAL A 174 -13.27 -6.51 -7.14
CA VAL A 174 -12.34 -5.74 -7.98
C VAL A 174 -12.41 -4.25 -7.66
N LYS A 175 -13.61 -3.68 -7.52
CA LYS A 175 -13.78 -2.26 -7.13
C LYS A 175 -13.09 -1.98 -5.80
N GLU A 176 -13.30 -2.86 -4.82
CA GLU A 176 -12.70 -2.71 -3.49
C GLU A 176 -11.18 -2.90 -3.52
N ALA A 177 -10.67 -3.88 -4.29
CA ALA A 177 -9.23 -4.07 -4.48
C ALA A 177 -8.57 -2.85 -5.12
N ILE A 178 -9.19 -2.25 -6.13
CA ILE A 178 -8.71 -1.01 -6.77
C ILE A 178 -8.76 0.16 -5.78
N ARG A 179 -9.84 0.29 -4.99
CA ARG A 179 -9.93 1.32 -3.95
C ARG A 179 -8.77 1.20 -2.95
N LEU A 180 -8.48 -0.01 -2.48
CA LEU A 180 -7.36 -0.27 -1.58
C LEU A 180 -6.01 0.04 -2.24
N PHE A 181 -5.82 -0.35 -3.50
CA PHE A 181 -4.62 -0.03 -4.28
C PHE A 181 -4.41 1.49 -4.44
N ASN A 182 -5.50 2.24 -4.68
CA ASN A 182 -5.45 3.69 -4.83
C ASN A 182 -5.07 4.38 -3.52
N VAL A 183 -5.66 3.96 -2.40
CA VAL A 183 -5.40 4.54 -1.06
C VAL A 183 -4.04 4.14 -0.50
N SER A 184 -3.46 3.03 -0.96
CA SER A 184 -2.15 2.56 -0.53
C SER A 184 -1.06 3.03 -1.50
N THR A 185 -0.83 2.26 -2.57
CA THR A 185 0.31 2.40 -3.46
C THR A 185 0.25 3.67 -4.31
N MET A 186 -0.93 4.09 -4.78
CA MET A 186 -1.02 5.36 -5.54
C MET A 186 -0.90 6.59 -4.66
N ASP A 187 -1.51 6.59 -3.48
CA ASP A 187 -1.35 7.67 -2.51
C ASP A 187 0.11 7.76 -2.05
N ALA A 188 0.75 6.61 -1.83
CA ALA A 188 2.17 6.53 -1.52
C ALA A 188 3.04 7.08 -2.67
N ALA A 189 2.71 6.76 -3.92
CA ALA A 189 3.45 7.26 -5.09
C ALA A 189 3.30 8.77 -5.29
N ARG A 190 2.18 9.36 -4.86
CA ARG A 190 1.90 10.81 -4.92
C ARG A 190 2.42 11.57 -3.70
N SER A 191 2.56 10.88 -2.57
CA SER A 191 3.01 11.47 -1.31
C SER A 191 4.48 11.91 -1.42
N GLY A 192 4.72 13.22 -1.41
CA GLY A 192 6.07 13.77 -1.42
C GLY A 192 6.30 14.94 -2.37
N ILE A 193 5.28 15.31 -3.13
CA ILE A 193 5.23 16.60 -3.82
C ILE A 193 3.85 17.16 -3.56
N ASN A 194 3.79 18.14 -2.67
CA ASN A 194 2.59 18.81 -2.19
C ASN A 194 1.41 18.84 -3.19
N HIS A 195 0.36 18.07 -2.93
CA HIS A 195 -1.00 18.36 -3.40
C HIS A 195 -1.79 19.18 -2.36
N GLN A 196 -1.10 19.77 -1.38
CA GLN A 196 -1.70 20.57 -0.31
C GLN A 196 -1.16 22.01 -0.25
N ILE A 197 -0.48 22.47 -1.29
CA ILE A 197 -0.43 23.91 -1.55
C ILE A 197 -1.58 24.16 -2.52
N ASN A 198 -2.66 24.75 -2.01
CA ASN A 198 -3.49 25.63 -2.82
C ASN A 198 -2.55 26.72 -3.36
N LEU A 199 -1.78 26.41 -4.40
CA LEU A 199 -1.04 27.39 -5.16
C LEU A 199 -2.12 28.24 -5.80
N THR A 200 -2.35 29.43 -5.26
CA THR A 200 -2.96 30.46 -6.06
C THR A 200 -2.20 30.51 -7.39
N PRO A 201 -2.89 30.67 -8.53
CA PRO A 201 -2.25 30.63 -9.85
C PRO A 201 -1.07 31.62 -9.99
N GLU A 202 -1.01 32.65 -9.15
CA GLU A 202 0.11 33.60 -9.04
C GLU A 202 1.40 32.96 -8.50
N MET A 203 1.33 32.05 -7.52
CA MET A 203 2.52 31.46 -6.92
C MET A 203 3.19 30.45 -7.84
N ALA A 204 2.41 29.71 -8.65
CA ALA A 204 2.95 28.83 -9.68
C ALA A 204 3.67 29.60 -10.80
N GLN A 205 3.15 30.78 -11.17
CA GLN A 205 3.81 31.66 -12.13
C GLN A 205 5.11 32.27 -11.55
N ALA A 206 5.11 32.61 -10.26
CA ALA A 206 6.31 33.11 -9.58
C ALA A 206 7.41 32.05 -9.52
N GLU A 207 7.09 30.78 -9.24
CA GLU A 207 8.08 29.70 -9.17
C GLU A 207 8.72 29.42 -10.55
N VAL A 208 7.93 29.45 -11.63
CA VAL A 208 8.44 29.33 -13.01
C VAL A 208 9.32 30.52 -13.39
N GLN A 209 8.97 31.73 -12.95
CA GLN A 209 9.79 32.93 -13.18
C GLN A 209 11.09 32.91 -12.37
N VAL A 210 11.08 32.38 -11.15
CA VAL A 210 12.29 32.22 -10.32
C VAL A 210 13.20 31.15 -10.91
N LYS A 211 12.68 29.97 -11.30
CA LYS A 211 13.49 28.94 -11.99
C LYS A 211 14.10 29.43 -13.31
N ARG A 212 13.41 30.29 -14.06
CA ARG A 212 13.98 30.95 -15.26
C ARG A 212 15.08 31.98 -14.96
N ARG A 213 15.06 32.60 -13.78
CA ARG A 213 16.08 33.60 -13.36
C ARG A 213 17.31 32.97 -12.72
N VAL A 214 17.18 31.81 -12.10
CA VAL A 214 18.28 31.15 -11.38
C VAL A 214 19.17 30.29 -12.31
N GLY A 215 18.74 30.04 -13.55
CA GLY A 215 19.49 29.27 -14.54
C GLY A 215 20.48 30.06 -15.40
N ILE A 216 21.33 30.93 -14.82
CA ILE A 216 22.60 31.39 -15.45
C ILE A 216 23.64 31.70 -14.35
N GLY A 217 24.67 30.85 -14.24
CA GLY A 217 25.87 31.01 -13.40
C GLY A 217 25.75 30.26 -12.06
N SER A 218 26.53 29.22 -11.76
CA SER A 218 27.96 28.94 -12.05
C SER A 218 28.16 27.44 -12.28
#